data_AF-A0AAW2S2R8-F1
#
_entry.id   AF-A0AAW2S2R8-F1
#
_cell.length_a   1.000
_cell.length_b   1.000
_cell.length_c   1.000
_cell.angle_alpha   90.00
_cell.angle_beta   90.00
_cell.angle_gamma   90.00
#
_symmetry.space_group_name_H-M   'P 1'
#
loop_
_entity.id
_entity.type
_entity.pdbx_description
1 polymer ?
#
loop_
_entity_poly.entity_id
_entity_poly.type
_entity_poly.pdbx_seq_one_letter_code
_entity_poly.pdbx_strand_id
1 'polypeptide(L)'
;MIDTGATHNYLASAEVERFGLVLEKGVRRVKANSAVQPIADVAKSVLIKVGLLEGKSNFSVVVMDEFKLILELEFLQDTCIAVLPHVDSLMMLGTKLCIIPTLAWRTGEKNLSYAV
;
A
#
# COMPACT_ATOMS: atom_id res chain seq x y z
N MET A 1 0.56 1.64 5.90
CA MET A 1 1.83 2.36 6.11
C MET A 1 2.14 3.17 4.87
N ILE A 2 2.72 4.35 5.02
CA ILE A 2 3.34 5.09 3.92
C ILE A 2 4.83 4.90 4.03
N ASP A 3 5.45 4.40 2.97
CA ASP A 3 6.89 4.15 2.91
C ASP A 3 7.45 4.81 1.66
N THR A 4 8.14 5.94 1.85
CA THR A 4 8.75 6.67 0.74
C THR A 4 9.99 5.98 0.17
N GLY A 5 10.50 4.93 0.82
CA GLY A 5 11.57 4.07 0.32
C GLY A 5 11.06 2.83 -0.42
N ALA A 6 9.75 2.57 -0.42
CA ALA A 6 9.16 1.48 -1.18
C ALA A 6 9.27 1.71 -2.69
N THR A 7 9.46 0.61 -3.44
CA THR A 7 9.56 0.64 -4.91
C THR A 7 8.27 0.32 -5.63
N HIS A 8 7.31 -0.28 -4.90
CA HIS A 8 5.97 -0.62 -5.36
C HIS A 8 5.02 -0.44 -4.18
N ASN A 9 3.72 -0.35 -4.45
CA ASN A 9 2.72 -0.55 -3.41
C ASN A 9 2.60 -2.04 -3.07
N TYR A 10 2.46 -2.35 -1.78
CA TYR A 10 2.36 -3.73 -1.30
C TYR A 10 1.04 -3.99 -0.57
N LEU A 11 0.47 -5.17 -0.80
CA LEU A 11 -0.72 -5.66 -0.11
C LEU A 11 -0.39 -7.00 0.54
N ALA A 12 -0.83 -7.18 1.80
CA ALA A 12 -0.68 -8.45 2.49
C ALA A 12 -1.51 -9.53 1.78
N SER A 13 -0.92 -10.71 1.57
CA SER A 13 -1.60 -11.84 0.91
C SER A 13 -2.91 -12.23 1.60
N ALA A 14 -2.98 -12.11 2.93
CA ALA A 14 -4.18 -12.36 3.72
C ALA A 14 -5.35 -11.42 3.38
N GLU A 15 -5.08 -10.25 2.79
CA GLU A 15 -6.11 -9.27 2.43
C GLU A 15 -6.68 -9.51 1.02
N VAL A 16 -6.02 -10.30 0.17
CA VAL A 16 -6.48 -10.59 -1.20
C VAL A 16 -7.84 -11.27 -1.19
N GLU A 17 -7.99 -12.35 -0.42
CA GLU A 17 -9.25 -13.09 -0.33
C GLU A 17 -10.33 -12.26 0.35
N ARG A 18 -9.96 -11.55 1.44
CA ARG A 18 -10.86 -10.67 2.17
C ARG A 18 -11.49 -9.59 1.28
N PHE A 19 -10.73 -9.04 0.34
CA PHE A 19 -11.19 -8.02 -0.60
C PHE A 19 -11.64 -8.60 -1.95
N GLY A 20 -11.62 -9.93 -2.14
CA GLY A 20 -12.02 -10.58 -3.38
C GLY A 20 -11.18 -10.15 -4.60
N LEU A 21 -9.91 -9.80 -4.38
CA LEU A 21 -9.06 -9.29 -5.45
C LEU A 21 -8.60 -10.42 -6.38
N VAL A 22 -8.65 -10.14 -7.68
CA VAL A 22 -8.12 -11.05 -8.70
C VAL A 22 -6.66 -10.72 -8.94
N LEU A 23 -5.80 -11.74 -8.81
CA LEU A 23 -4.37 -11.60 -9.05
C LEU A 23 -4.05 -11.93 -10.50
N GLU A 24 -3.33 -11.02 -11.16
CA GLU A 24 -2.68 -11.33 -12.41
C GLU A 24 -1.37 -12.04 -12.11
N LYS A 25 -1.30 -13.32 -12.48
CA LYS A 25 -0.05 -14.06 -12.50
C LYS A 25 0.81 -13.47 -13.63
N GLY A 26 2.02 -13.03 -13.31
CA GLY A 26 2.96 -12.58 -14.33
C GLY A 26 3.16 -13.66 -15.40
N VAL A 27 3.17 -13.23 -16.66
CA VAL A 27 3.20 -14.12 -17.84
C VAL A 27 4.32 -15.15 -17.71
N ARG A 28 3.96 -16.40 -17.95
CA ARG A 28 4.75 -17.63 -17.80
C ARG A 28 6.16 -17.54 -18.43
N ARG A 29 7.18 -17.75 -17.59
CA ARG A 29 8.50 -18.41 -17.80
C ARG A 29 9.12 -18.37 -19.21
N VAL A 30 10.30 -17.77 -19.33
CA VAL A 30 11.35 -18.23 -20.26
C VAL A 30 12.40 -18.98 -19.44
N LYS A 31 12.74 -20.21 -19.87
CA LYS A 31 13.75 -21.04 -19.21
C LYS A 31 15.15 -20.55 -19.60
N ALA A 32 15.88 -19.94 -18.66
CA ALA A 32 17.33 -19.80 -18.74
C ALA A 32 17.94 -19.79 -17.32
N ASN A 33 18.55 -20.92 -16.96
CA ASN A 33 19.47 -21.18 -15.85
C ASN A 33 19.86 -20.01 -14.93
N SER A 34 19.05 -19.70 -13.93
CA SER A 34 19.45 -19.12 -12.65
C SER A 34 18.25 -19.24 -11.69
N ALA A 35 18.49 -19.31 -10.38
CA ALA A 35 17.44 -19.52 -9.38
C ALA A 35 16.26 -18.55 -9.59
N VAL A 36 15.11 -19.10 -9.93
CA VAL A 36 13.91 -18.35 -10.29
C VAL A 36 13.27 -17.82 -9.01
N GLN A 37 13.32 -16.51 -8.80
CA GLN A 37 12.40 -15.86 -7.86
C GLN A 37 10.97 -16.02 -8.42
N PRO A 38 9.98 -16.41 -7.60
CA PRO A 38 8.60 -16.41 -8.05
C PRO A 38 8.25 -14.98 -8.50
N ILE A 39 7.64 -14.87 -9.68
CA ILE A 39 7.09 -13.59 -10.13
C ILE A 39 6.03 -13.20 -9.10
N ALA A 40 6.19 -12.02 -8.48
CA ALA A 40 5.23 -11.53 -7.50
C ALA A 40 3.83 -11.51 -8.12
N ASP A 41 2.84 -12.06 -7.41
CA ASP A 41 1.45 -11.93 -7.82
C ASP A 41 1.03 -10.46 -7.69
N VAL A 42 0.39 -9.90 -8.73
CA VAL A 42 0.01 -8.48 -8.75
C VAL A 42 -1.50 -8.33 -8.79
N ALA A 43 -2.06 -7.56 -7.87
CA ALA A 43 -3.43 -7.07 -7.96
C ALA A 43 -3.43 -5.75 -8.74
N LYS A 44 -4.01 -5.72 -9.94
CA LYS A 44 -3.99 -4.53 -10.80
C LYS A 44 -5.21 -3.63 -10.62
N SER A 45 -5.00 -2.33 -10.79
CA SER A 45 -6.05 -1.29 -10.82
C SER A 45 -7.01 -1.35 -9.63
N VAL A 46 -6.48 -1.68 -8.45
CA VAL A 46 -7.25 -1.80 -7.21
C VAL A 46 -7.67 -0.42 -6.76
N LEU A 47 -8.98 -0.26 -6.52
CA LEU A 47 -9.54 0.97 -5.97
C LEU A 47 -9.19 1.09 -4.48
N ILE A 48 -8.58 2.20 -4.11
CA ILE A 48 -8.19 2.53 -2.75
C ILE A 48 -9.09 3.67 -2.28
N LYS A 49 -9.66 3.49 -1.08
CA LYS A 49 -10.45 4.52 -0.40
C LYS A 49 -9.94 4.73 1.02
N VAL A 50 -9.51 5.95 1.35
CA VAL A 50 -9.07 6.33 2.69
C VAL A 50 -9.70 7.68 3.07
N GLY A 51 -10.77 7.65 3.85
CA GLY A 51 -11.57 8.85 4.08
C GLY A 51 -12.17 9.37 2.76
N LEU A 52 -11.82 10.61 2.38
CA LEU A 52 -12.23 11.21 1.10
C LEU A 52 -11.25 10.94 -0.05
N LEU A 53 -10.12 10.29 0.22
CA LEU A 53 -9.17 9.85 -0.80
C LEU A 53 -9.79 8.72 -1.61
N GLU A 54 -9.77 8.85 -2.94
CA GLU A 54 -10.08 7.78 -3.88
C GLU A 54 -9.02 7.75 -4.98
N GLY A 55 -8.41 6.59 -5.21
CA GLY A 55 -7.38 6.41 -6.23
C GLY A 55 -7.30 4.96 -6.68
N LYS A 56 -6.62 4.69 -7.79
CA LYS A 56 -6.34 3.32 -8.24
C LYS A 56 -4.86 3.07 -8.24
N SER A 57 -4.44 1.90 -7.75
CA SER A 57 -3.05 1.48 -7.82
C SER A 57 -2.90 -0.02 -8.07
N ASN A 58 -1.70 -0.40 -8.50
CA ASN A 58 -1.30 -1.80 -8.58
C ASN A 58 -0.58 -2.19 -7.28
N PHE A 59 -0.83 -3.40 -6.81
CA PHE A 59 -0.21 -3.92 -5.59
C PHE A 59 0.56 -5.20 -5.87
N SER A 60 1.82 -5.22 -5.47
CA SER A 60 2.56 -6.46 -5.29
C SER A 60 2.05 -7.18 -4.04
N VAL A 61 1.59 -8.41 -4.21
CA VAL A 61 1.08 -9.21 -3.10
C VAL A 61 2.24 -9.94 -2.44
N VAL A 62 2.37 -9.74 -1.12
CA VAL A 62 3.47 -10.27 -0.32
C VAL A 62 2.95 -10.78 1.02
N VAL A 63 3.63 -11.74 1.63
CA VAL A 63 3.37 -12.14 3.01
C VAL A 63 3.99 -11.09 3.92
N MET A 64 3.17 -10.45 4.77
CA MET A 64 3.58 -9.41 5.71
C MET A 64 2.87 -9.62 7.04
N ASP A 65 3.61 -9.45 8.14
CA ASP A 65 3.08 -9.74 9.49
C ASP A 65 2.49 -8.50 10.18
N GLU A 66 3.16 -7.35 10.06
CA GLU A 66 2.81 -6.14 10.83
C GLU A 66 1.90 -5.17 10.05
N PHE A 67 1.92 -5.24 8.72
CA PHE A 67 1.20 -4.30 7.86
C PHE A 67 0.31 -5.02 6.87
N LYS A 68 -0.89 -4.47 6.69
CA LYS A 68 -1.87 -4.94 5.70
C LYS A 68 -1.65 -4.30 4.33
N LEU A 69 -1.11 -3.07 4.33
CA LEU A 69 -0.98 -2.22 3.16
C LEU A 69 0.24 -1.29 3.33
N ILE A 70 1.08 -1.22 2.30
CA ILE A 70 2.18 -0.26 2.19
C ILE A 70 1.97 0.54 0.90
N LEU A 71 1.92 1.86 1.02
CA LEU A 71 1.80 2.78 -0.10
C LEU A 71 3.13 3.49 -0.32
N GLU A 72 3.57 3.52 -1.57
CA GLU A 72 4.76 4.25 -2.00
C GLU A 72 4.45 5.74 -2.20
N LEU A 73 5.51 6.54 -2.34
CA LEU A 73 5.38 7.99 -2.50
C LEU A 73 4.70 8.39 -3.82
N GLU A 74 4.92 7.65 -4.91
CA GLU A 74 4.34 7.96 -6.23
C GLU A 74 2.81 7.91 -6.20
N PHE A 75 2.22 6.90 -5.53
CA PHE A 75 0.77 6.84 -5.32
C PHE A 75 0.23 8.09 -4.59
N LEU A 76 0.98 8.63 -3.63
CA LEU A 76 0.60 9.85 -2.92
C LEU A 76 0.69 11.09 -3.82
N GLN A 77 1.66 11.15 -4.73
CA GLN A 77 1.78 12.23 -5.71
C GLN A 77 0.59 12.22 -6.67
N ASP A 78 0.22 11.05 -7.20
CA ASP A 78 -0.91 10.88 -8.11
C ASP A 78 -2.25 11.27 -7.47
N THR A 79 -2.33 11.17 -6.14
CA THR A 79 -3.53 11.49 -5.38
C THR A 79 -3.46 12.83 -4.64
N CYS A 80 -2.44 13.64 -4.93
CA CYS A 80 -2.21 14.96 -4.33
C CYS A 80 -2.19 14.91 -2.78
N ILE A 81 -1.54 13.91 -2.19
CA ILE A 81 -1.39 13.80 -0.73
C ILE A 81 -0.04 14.35 -0.28
N ALA A 82 -0.09 15.24 0.70
CA ALA A 82 1.08 15.66 1.47
C ALA A 82 1.11 14.92 2.82
N VAL A 83 2.30 14.42 3.20
CA VAL A 83 2.56 13.90 4.54
C VAL A 83 2.98 15.06 5.44
N LEU A 84 2.36 15.21 6.61
CA LEU A 84 2.72 16.19 7.63
C LEU A 84 3.20 15.48 8.91
N PRO A 85 4.50 15.15 9.01
CA PRO A 85 5.03 14.40 10.15
C PRO A 85 4.87 15.14 11.49
N HIS A 86 4.99 16.47 11.49
CA HIS A 86 4.95 17.26 12.74
C HIS A 86 3.60 17.24 13.47
N VAL A 87 2.52 16.91 12.76
CA VAL A 87 1.16 16.85 13.30
C VAL A 87 0.54 15.46 13.13
N ASP A 88 1.39 14.45 12.87
CA ASP A 88 1.00 13.06 12.64
C ASP A 88 -0.21 12.94 11.69
N SER A 89 -0.19 13.62 10.54
CA SER A 89 -1.36 13.65 9.64
C SER A 89 -0.99 13.59 8.15
N LEU A 90 -1.95 13.13 7.34
CA LEU A 90 -1.94 13.29 5.89
C LEU A 90 -2.89 14.41 5.51
N MET A 91 -2.52 15.18 4.50
CA MET A 91 -3.35 16.22 3.92
C MET A 91 -3.61 15.89 2.46
N MET A 92 -4.88 15.84 2.10
CA MET A 92 -5.30 15.70 0.70
C MET A 92 -5.51 17.09 0.09
N LEU A 93 -4.75 17.38 -0.96
CA LEU A 93 -4.81 18.61 -1.74
C LEU A 93 -5.73 18.37 -2.96
N GLY A 94 -7.05 18.40 -2.71
CA GLY A 94 -8.08 18.25 -3.75
C GLY A 94 -9.02 19.45 -3.83
N THR A 95 -10.22 19.24 -4.38
CA THR A 95 -11.30 20.26 -4.41
C THR A 95 -11.77 20.64 -3.02
N LYS A 96 -11.61 19.74 -2.04
CA LYS A 96 -11.87 19.97 -0.62
C LYS A 96 -10.66 19.51 0.18
N LEU A 97 -10.17 20.40 1.04
CA LEU A 97 -9.08 20.12 1.96
C LEU A 97 -9.57 19.12 3.02
N CYS A 98 -8.83 18.03 3.17
CA CYS A 98 -9.09 16.98 4.14
C CYS A 98 -7.80 16.62 4.86
N ILE A 99 -7.86 16.54 6.19
CA ILE A 99 -6.76 16.08 7.03
C ILE A 99 -7.17 14.73 7.61
N ILE A 100 -6.32 13.74 7.39
CA ILE A 100 -6.49 12.38 7.88
C ILE A 100 -5.45 12.18 8.98
N PRO A 101 -5.86 12.04 10.25
CA PRO A 101 -4.94 11.71 11.33
C PRO A 101 -4.24 10.38 11.05
N THR A 102 -2.96 10.32 11.37
CA THR A 102 -2.13 9.12 11.24
C THR A 102 -1.47 8.79 12.56
N LEU A 103 -1.00 7.55 12.66
CA LEU A 103 -0.17 7.11 13.77
C LEU A 103 1.25 6.97 13.23
N ALA A 104 2.20 7.67 13.86
CA ALA A 104 3.61 7.44 13.60
C ALA A 104 3.97 6.03 14.08
N TRP A 105 4.41 5.18 13.16
CA TRP A 105 4.99 3.89 13.53
C TRP A 105 6.35 4.13 14.18
N ARG A 106 6.41 4.04 15.50
CA ARG A 106 7.65 4.12 16.27
C ARG A 106 8.16 2.71 16.50
N THR A 107 9.31 2.38 15.93
CA THR A 107 10.02 1.12 16.20
C THR A 107 10.34 1.06 17.70
N GLY A 108 9.52 0.35 18.48
CA GLY A 108 9.69 0.26 19.93
C GLY A 108 8.47 -0.21 20.73
N GLU A 109 7.25 -0.16 20.21
CA GLU A 109 6.07 -0.55 20.98
C GLU A 109 5.36 -1.75 20.35
N LYS A 110 5.67 -2.93 20.90
CA LYS A 110 4.76 -4.07 20.87
C LYS A 110 3.53 -3.62 21.65
N ASN A 111 2.47 -3.14 20.99
CA ASN A 111 1.08 -3.21 21.46
C ASN A 111 0.11 -2.51 20.47
N LEU A 112 -0.71 -3.36 19.86
CA LEU A 112 -2.09 -3.17 19.37
C LEU A 112 -2.69 -1.75 19.44
N SER A 113 -3.11 -1.21 18.29
CA SER A 113 -4.33 -0.39 18.17
C SER A 113 -4.81 -0.34 16.71
N TYR A 114 -6.00 -0.88 16.47
CA TYR A 114 -6.80 -0.65 15.28
C TYR A 114 -7.55 0.67 15.44
N ALA A 115 -7.68 1.47 14.39
CA ALA A 115 -8.78 2.42 14.26
C ALA A 115 -9.60 2.00 13.04
N VAL A 116 -10.88 1.77 13.31
CA VAL A 116 -11.95 1.35 12.38
C VAL A 116 -12.26 2.45 11.38
#